data_AF-A0A2J0MMS1-F1
#
_entry.id   AF-A0A2J0MMS1-F1
#
_cell.length_a   1.000
_cell.length_b   1.000
_cell.length_c   1.000
_cell.angle_alpha   90.00
_cell.angle_beta   90.00
_cell.angle_gamma   90.00
#
_symmetry.space_group_name_H-M   'P 1'
#
loop_
_entity.id
_entity.type
_entity.pdbx_description
1 polymer ?
#
loop_
_entity_poly.entity_id
_entity_poly.type
_entity_poly.pdbx_seq_one_letter_code
_entity_poly.pdbx_strand_id
1 'polypeptide(L)'
;MKKELLKDGIKVIEIYGRVKSLYSLFQKLKKHEMDINKVYDLAGIRIIVPEVADCYEALGIVHKKYHPLVGRIKDYVSLPKPNGYQSIHTTIFGLEGKIMEVQIRTKKMH
;
A
#
# COMPACT_ATOMS: atom_id res chain seq x y z
N MET A 1 10.58 -2.24 -7.03
CA MET A 1 9.74 -3.05 -6.12
C MET A 1 9.82 -4.57 -6.35
N LYS A 2 9.23 -5.16 -7.41
CA LYS A 2 9.20 -6.64 -7.59
C LYS A 2 10.59 -7.30 -7.57
N LYS A 3 11.56 -6.73 -8.29
CA LYS A 3 12.95 -7.23 -8.30
C LYS A 3 13.65 -7.12 -6.95
N GLU A 4 13.26 -6.18 -6.09
CA GLU A 4 13.91 -6.01 -4.77
C GLU A 4 13.40 -7.01 -3.76
N LEU A 5 12.07 -7.18 -3.69
CA LEU A 5 11.45 -8.14 -2.79
C LEU A 5 11.96 -9.56 -3.05
N LEU A 6 12.18 -9.90 -4.33
CA LEU A 6 12.80 -11.17 -4.74
C LEU A 6 14.29 -11.26 -4.41
N LYS A 7 15.02 -10.14 -4.39
CA LYS A 7 16.48 -10.11 -4.13
C LYS A 7 16.81 -10.33 -2.64
N ASP A 8 15.95 -9.83 -1.77
CA ASP A 8 16.07 -9.99 -0.31
C ASP A 8 15.40 -11.29 0.20
N GLY A 9 14.96 -12.18 -0.71
CA GLY A 9 14.48 -13.52 -0.36
C GLY A 9 13.02 -13.61 0.11
N ILE A 10 12.22 -12.54 0.01
CA ILE A 10 10.82 -12.59 0.41
C ILE A 10 10.02 -13.41 -0.60
N LYS A 11 9.26 -14.37 -0.09
CA LYS A 11 8.28 -15.13 -0.86
C LYS A 11 7.09 -14.23 -1.20
N VAL A 12 7.15 -13.58 -2.35
CA VAL A 12 6.01 -12.80 -2.86
C VAL A 12 5.19 -13.68 -3.80
N ILE A 13 3.90 -13.81 -3.49
CA ILE A 13 2.95 -14.55 -4.34
C ILE A 13 2.61 -13.70 -5.56
N GLU A 14 2.23 -12.44 -5.33
CA GLU A 14 1.75 -11.57 -6.40
C GLU A 14 2.03 -10.10 -6.12
N ILE A 15 2.34 -9.34 -7.17
CA ILE A 15 2.41 -7.88 -7.13
C ILE A 15 1.69 -7.33 -8.35
N TYR A 16 0.71 -6.46 -8.13
CA TYR A 16 0.02 -5.78 -9.21
C TYR A 16 -0.32 -4.33 -8.87
N GLY A 17 -0.47 -3.54 -9.92
CA GLY A 17 -0.93 -2.16 -9.82
C GLY A 17 -2.42 -2.10 -9.49
N ARG A 18 -2.76 -1.25 -8.52
CA ARG A 18 -4.14 -0.93 -8.18
C ARG A 18 -4.43 0.49 -8.66
N VAL A 19 -5.34 0.60 -9.62
CA VAL A 19 -5.94 1.89 -10.00
C VAL A 19 -7.21 2.09 -9.19
N LYS A 20 -7.42 3.31 -8.73
CA LYS A 20 -8.60 3.66 -7.94
C LYS A 20 -9.84 3.80 -8.83
N SER A 21 -10.98 3.31 -8.36
CA SER A 21 -12.27 3.50 -9.04
C SER A 21 -12.65 4.99 -9.10
N LEU A 22 -13.25 5.42 -10.22
CA LEU A 22 -13.73 6.78 -10.45
C LEU A 22 -14.63 7.28 -9.32
N TYR A 23 -15.50 6.43 -8.79
CA TYR A 23 -16.41 6.80 -7.69
C TYR A 23 -15.64 7.12 -6.39
N SER A 24 -14.64 6.30 -6.04
CA SER A 24 -13.79 6.54 -4.86
C SER A 24 -12.87 7.75 -5.05
N LEU A 25 -12.44 8.02 -6.28
CA LEU A 25 -11.70 9.23 -6.61
C LEU A 25 -12.59 10.46 -6.41
N PHE A 26 -13.79 10.46 -6.98
CA PHE A 26 -14.76 11.55 -6.85
C PHE A 26 -15.09 11.88 -5.40
N GLN A 27 -15.34 10.88 -4.55
CA GLN A 27 -15.57 11.11 -3.12
C GLN A 27 -14.39 11.79 -2.42
N LYS A 28 -13.15 11.44 -2.80
CA LYS A 28 -11.96 12.09 -2.22
C LYS A 28 -11.76 13.50 -2.73
N LEU A 29 -11.98 13.73 -4.02
CA LEU A 29 -11.98 15.08 -4.58
C LEU A 29 -13.00 15.95 -3.84
N LYS A 30 -14.23 15.47 -3.65
CA LYS A 30 -15.25 16.18 -2.88
C LYS A 30 -14.80 16.49 -1.44
N LYS A 31 -14.12 15.56 -0.77
CA LYS A 31 -13.57 15.78 0.58
C LYS A 31 -12.43 16.79 0.61
N HIS A 32 -11.70 16.94 -0.50
CA HIS A 32 -10.57 17.85 -0.64
C HIS A 32 -10.91 19.09 -1.48
N GLU A 33 -12.18 19.51 -1.51
CA GLU A 33 -12.63 20.73 -2.20
C GLU A 33 -12.28 20.74 -3.71
N MET A 34 -12.34 19.57 -4.34
CA MET A 34 -11.96 19.32 -5.73
C MET A 34 -10.47 19.55 -6.06
N ASP A 35 -9.61 19.70 -5.05
CA ASP A 35 -8.17 19.83 -5.24
C ASP A 35 -7.52 18.47 -5.49
N ILE A 36 -7.17 18.22 -6.76
CA ILE A 36 -6.50 16.99 -7.20
C ILE A 36 -5.10 16.85 -6.60
N ASN A 37 -4.42 17.95 -6.26
CA ASN A 37 -3.07 17.91 -5.69
C ASN A 37 -3.05 17.33 -4.28
N LYS A 38 -4.19 17.28 -3.59
CA LYS A 38 -4.35 16.64 -2.28
C LYS A 38 -4.70 15.15 -2.38
N VAL A 39 -4.94 14.63 -3.59
CA VAL A 39 -5.30 13.22 -3.84
C VAL A 39 -4.08 12.43 -4.27
N TYR A 40 -3.34 11.94 -3.28
CA TYR A 40 -2.09 11.23 -3.48
C TYR A 40 -2.22 9.73 -3.79
N ASP A 41 -3.41 9.14 -3.65
CA ASP A 41 -3.63 7.69 -3.76
C ASP A 41 -4.30 7.27 -5.09
N LEU A 42 -3.95 7.95 -6.18
CA LEU A 42 -4.45 7.63 -7.53
C LEU A 42 -3.90 6.28 -8.02
N ALA A 43 -2.61 6.06 -7.79
CA ALA A 43 -1.90 4.84 -8.14
C ALA A 43 -1.38 4.16 -6.86
N GLY A 44 -1.66 2.87 -6.75
CA GLY A 44 -1.14 2.06 -5.67
C GLY A 44 -0.59 0.73 -6.16
N ILE A 45 0.15 0.07 -5.28
CA ILE A 45 0.70 -1.26 -5.51
C ILE A 45 0.12 -2.17 -4.44
N ARG A 46 -0.33 -3.36 -4.85
CA ARG A 46 -0.71 -4.41 -3.92
C ARG A 46 0.30 -5.54 -3.96
N ILE A 47 0.71 -5.98 -2.78
CA ILE A 47 1.66 -7.07 -2.55
C ILE A 47 0.91 -8.17 -1.78
N ILE A 48 0.87 -9.36 -2.36
CA ILE A 48 0.31 -10.56 -1.74
C ILE A 48 1.45 -11.48 -1.30
N VAL A 49 1.47 -11.82 -0.02
CA VAL A 49 2.48 -12.68 0.62
C VAL A 49 1.82 -13.92 1.26
N PRO A 50 2.58 -14.98 1.59
CA PRO A 50 2.00 -16.19 2.15
C PRO A 50 1.60 -16.01 3.63
N GLU A 51 2.46 -15.41 4.46
CA GLU A 51 2.24 -15.30 5.89
C GLU A 51 2.21 -13.86 6.41
N VAL A 52 1.72 -13.70 7.64
CA VAL A 52 1.66 -12.37 8.29
C VAL A 52 3.04 -11.81 8.58
N ALA A 53 4.01 -12.67 8.93
CA ALA A 53 5.40 -12.25 9.13
C ALA A 53 5.98 -11.60 7.86
N ASP A 54 5.73 -12.21 6.69
CA ASP A 54 6.15 -11.68 5.39
C ASP A 54 5.53 -10.30 5.09
N CYS A 55 4.36 -9.97 5.67
CA CYS A 55 3.76 -8.64 5.48
C CYS A 55 4.64 -7.55 6.10
N TYR A 56 5.17 -7.80 7.31
CA TYR A 56 6.01 -6.85 8.02
C TYR A 56 7.43 -6.81 7.46
N GLU A 57 7.98 -7.94 7.01
CA GLU A 57 9.25 -7.96 6.29
C GLU A 57 9.15 -7.17 4.97
N ALA A 58 8.09 -7.39 4.19
CA ALA A 58 7.86 -6.63 2.97
C ALA A 58 7.70 -5.13 3.26
N LEU A 59 7.02 -4.76 4.35
CA LEU A 59 6.95 -3.36 4.80
C LEU A 59 8.34 -2.78 5.06
N GLY A 60 9.18 -3.51 5.79
CA GLY A 60 10.55 -3.10 6.10
C GLY A 60 11.41 -2.87 4.86
N ILE A 61 11.34 -3.78 3.88
CA ILE A 61 12.06 -3.62 2.59
C ILE A 61 11.55 -2.39 1.83
N VAL A 62 10.24 -2.20 1.80
CA VAL A 62 9.64 -1.05 1.12
C VAL A 62 10.12 0.26 1.75
N HIS A 63 10.15 0.36 3.08
CA HIS A 63 10.62 1.55 3.80
C HIS A 63 12.14 1.75 3.74
N LYS A 64 12.92 0.67 3.60
CA LYS A 64 14.38 0.76 3.40
C LYS A 64 14.74 1.42 2.08
N LYS A 65 13.91 1.24 1.04
CA LYS A 65 14.19 1.75 -0.30
C LYS A 65 13.43 3.02 -0.66
N TYR A 66 12.21 3.15 -0.16
CA TYR A 66 11.34 4.29 -0.43
C TYR A 66 11.02 5.00 0.86
N HIS A 67 11.18 6.31 0.87
CA HIS A 67 10.88 7.12 2.05
C HIS A 67 9.39 7.04 2.37
N PRO A 68 9.00 6.59 3.57
CA PRO A 68 7.60 6.57 3.98
C PRO A 68 7.12 7.98 4.32
N LEU A 69 5.86 8.24 4.03
CA LEU A 69 5.18 9.45 4.49
C LEU A 69 4.77 9.24 5.96
N VAL A 70 5.37 9.99 6.88
CA VAL A 70 5.14 9.86 8.33
C VAL A 70 3.64 10.05 8.65
N GLY A 71 3.11 9.23 9.56
CA GLY A 71 1.69 9.26 9.96
C GLY A 71 0.71 8.66 8.96
N ARG A 72 1.19 8.04 7.87
CA ARG A 72 0.36 7.41 6.83
C ARG A 72 0.51 5.89 6.75
N ILE A 73 1.07 5.29 7.81
CA ILE A 73 1.09 3.84 7.99
C ILE A 73 -0.18 3.45 8.74
N LYS A 74 -0.92 2.48 8.21
CA LYS A 74 -2.12 1.93 8.84
C LYS A 74 -2.01 0.43 8.86
N ASP A 75 -1.86 -0.11 10.06
CA ASP A 75 -1.78 -1.54 10.28
C ASP A 75 -3.18 -2.09 10.60
N TYR A 76 -3.92 -2.50 9.55
CA TYR A 76 -5.18 -3.19 9.73
C TYR A 76 -5.02 -4.70 9.95
N VAL A 77 -3.79 -5.23 9.96
CA VAL A 77 -3.56 -6.62 10.34
C VAL A 77 -3.70 -6.75 11.86
N SER A 78 -3.06 -5.84 12.60
CA SER A 78 -3.15 -5.76 14.06
C SER A 78 -4.49 -5.17 14.53
N LEU A 79 -5.03 -4.19 13.81
CA LEU A 79 -6.31 -3.56 14.12
C LEU A 79 -7.28 -3.66 12.94
N PRO A 80 -7.95 -4.82 12.77
CA PRO A 80 -8.90 -5.03 11.68
C PRO A 80 -10.03 -4.00 11.71
N LYS A 81 -10.53 -3.65 10.53
CA LYS A 81 -11.73 -2.81 10.44
C LYS A 81 -12.97 -3.58 10.92
N PRO A 82 -14.06 -2.88 11.29
CA PRO A 82 -15.32 -3.52 11.70
C PRO A 82 -15.88 -4.53 10.70
N ASN A 83 -15.56 -4.39 9.41
CA ASN A 83 -15.96 -5.32 8.35
C ASN A 83 -15.00 -6.52 8.17
N GLY A 84 -14.05 -6.73 9.09
CA GLY A 84 -13.04 -7.79 9.02
C GLY A 84 -11.89 -7.52 8.04
N TYR A 85 -11.82 -6.32 7.43
CA TYR A 85 -10.76 -6.02 6.47
C TYR A 85 -9.38 -5.93 7.14
N GLN A 86 -8.42 -6.69 6.60
CA GLN A 86 -7.04 -6.76 7.05
C GLN A 86 -6.05 -6.49 5.91
N SER A 87 -5.12 -5.56 6.14
CA SER A 87 -3.98 -5.25 5.26
C SER A 87 -3.11 -4.19 5.93
N ILE A 88 -1.81 -4.22 5.68
CA ILE A 88 -0.92 -3.09 6.00
C ILE A 88 -0.97 -2.10 4.85
N HIS A 89 -1.32 -0.85 5.15
CA HIS A 89 -1.28 0.25 4.18
C HIS A 89 -0.14 1.18 4.56
N THR A 90 0.71 1.51 3.59
CA THR A 90 1.73 2.55 3.75
C THR A 90 1.72 3.46 2.54
N THR A 91 1.96 4.75 2.77
CA THR A 91 2.18 5.72 1.69
C THR A 91 3.67 6.01 1.60
N ILE A 92 4.24 5.94 0.40
CA ILE A 92 5.66 6.18 0.16
C ILE A 92 5.86 7.19 -0.97
N PHE A 93 7.03 7.83 -0.99
CA PHE A 93 7.50 8.59 -2.13
C PHE A 93 8.11 7.65 -3.16
N GLY A 94 7.49 7.58 -4.33
CA GLY A 94 7.96 6.82 -5.47
C GLY A 94 9.01 7.56 -6.30
N LEU A 95 9.25 7.04 -7.51
CA LEU A 95 10.09 7.69 -8.50
C LEU A 95 9.52 9.08 -8.85
N GLU A 96 10.41 10.07 -9.02
CA GLU A 96 10.06 11.46 -9.34
C GLU A 96 9.21 12.19 -8.27
N GLY A 97 9.25 11.72 -7.01
CA GLY A 97 8.50 12.35 -5.91
C GLY A 97 6.99 12.09 -5.94
N LYS A 98 6.51 11.26 -6.89
CA LYS A 98 5.10 10.85 -6.95
C LYS A 98 4.76 9.99 -5.75
N ILE A 99 3.71 10.36 -5.04
CA ILE A 99 3.24 9.59 -3.88
C ILE A 99 2.48 8.36 -4.38
N MET A 100 2.76 7.21 -3.76
CA MET A 100 2.05 5.96 -4.05
C MET A 100 1.63 5.25 -2.76
N GLU A 101 0.47 4.60 -2.82
CA GLU A 101 0.00 3.76 -1.72
C GLU A 101 0.42 2.30 -1.95
N VAL A 102 1.04 1.68 -0.96
CA VAL A 102 1.40 0.27 -0.97
C VAL A 102 0.50 -0.47 0.02
N GLN A 103 -0.11 -1.55 -0.45
CA GLN A 103 -0.97 -2.42 0.34
C GLN A 103 -0.37 -3.80 0.40
N ILE A 104 -0.09 -4.28 1.60
CA ILE A 104 0.53 -5.58 1.85
C ILE A 104 -0.49 -6.42 2.61
N ARG A 105 -0.74 -7.64 2.15
CA ARG A 105 -1.66 -8.57 2.83
C ARG A 105 -1.36 -10.00 2.43
N THR A 106 -1.87 -10.95 3.21
CA THR A 106 -1.76 -12.37 2.87
C THR A 106 -2.84 -12.80 1.87
N LYS A 107 -2.68 -13.97 1.27
CA LYS A 107 -3.72 -14.57 0.41
C LYS A 107 -5.04 -14.84 1.16
N LYS A 108 -4.98 -15.12 2.48
CA LYS A 108 -6.18 -15.33 3.31
C LYS A 108 -6.95 -14.02 3.57
N MET A 109 -6.26 -12.88 3.53
CA MET A 109 -6.81 -11.54 3.68
C MET A 109 -7.22 -10.91 2.34
N HIS A 110 -6.97 -11.62 1.22
CA HIS A 110 -7.23 -11.12 -0.13
C HIS A 110 -8.73 -11.09 -0.43
#